data_AF-A0A2M9NTC5-F1
#
_entry.id   AF-A0A2M9NTC5-F1
#
_cell.length_a   1.000
_cell.length_b   1.000
_cell.length_c   1.000
_cell.angle_alpha   90.00
_cell.angle_beta   90.00
_cell.angle_gamma   90.00
#
_symmetry.space_group_name_H-M   'P 1'
#
loop_
_entity.id
_entity.type
_entity.pdbx_description
1 polymer ?
#
loop_
_entity_poly.entity_id
_entity_poly.type
_entity_poly.pdbx_seq_one_letter_code
_entity_poly.pdbx_strand_id
1 'polypeptide(L)' 'MGRLVRIVNAKKQKIATTLISEGIYQPDDRSFLLELPLKNLEEILSLRSKSSFRDPRSNK' A
#
# COMPACT_ATOMS: atom_id res chain seq x y z
N MET A 1 12.39 -12.44 17.30
CA MET A 1 11.10 -11.95 16.75
C MET A 1 10.25 -13.12 16.28
N GLY A 2 8.97 -13.19 16.66
CA GLY A 2 8.07 -14.31 16.34
C GLY A 2 7.61 -14.37 14.88
N ARG A 3 7.14 -15.54 14.42
CA ARG A 3 6.68 -15.80 13.04
C ARG A 3 5.60 -14.81 12.57
N LEU A 4 4.65 -14.48 13.44
CA LEU A 4 3.56 -13.54 13.14
C LEU A 4 4.10 -12.13 12.82
N VAL A 5 5.07 -11.65 13.59
CA VAL A 5 5.71 -10.35 13.38
C VAL A 5 6.38 -10.29 12.01
N ARG A 6 7.04 -11.38 11.58
CA ARG A 6 7.66 -11.46 10.24
C ARG A 6 6.62 -11.40 9.13
N ILE A 7 5.49 -12.09 9.29
CA ILE A 7 4.39 -12.08 8.32
C ILE A 7 3.78 -10.68 8.22
N VAL A 8 3.51 -10.05 9.36
CA VAL A 8 2.96 -8.68 9.42
C VAL A 8 3.91 -7.71 8.74
N ASN A 9 5.20 -7.75 9.07
CA ASN A 9 6.20 -6.86 8.45
C ASN A 9 6.32 -7.09 6.95
N ALA A 10 6.33 -8.34 6.49
CA ALA A 10 6.37 -8.64 5.06
C ALA A 10 5.13 -8.09 4.33
N LYS A 11 3.94 -8.18 4.96
CA LYS A 11 2.71 -7.63 4.38
C LYS A 11 2.74 -6.10 4.34
N LYS A 12 3.19 -5.43 5.42
CA LYS A 12 3.38 -3.97 5.44
C LYS A 12 4.33 -3.50 4.32
N GLN A 13 5.47 -4.17 4.16
CA GLN A 13 6.45 -3.87 3.10
C GLN A 13 5.84 -4.02 1.70
N LYS A 14 5.07 -5.09 1.48
CA LYS A 14 4.39 -5.32 0.19
C LYS A 14 3.42 -4.17 -0.13
N ILE A 15 2.57 -3.80 0.82
CA ILE A 15 1.58 -2.73 0.61
C ILE A 15 2.27 -1.39 0.38
N ALA A 16 3.23 -1.01 1.22
CA ALA A 16 3.98 0.24 1.06
C ALA A 16 4.67 0.32 -0.30
N THR A 17 5.29 -0.77 -0.75
CA THR A 17 5.92 -0.83 -2.09
C THR A 17 4.89 -0.63 -3.20
N THR A 18 3.71 -1.24 -3.10
CA THR A 18 2.61 -1.03 -4.07
C THR A 18 2.16 0.43 -4.09
N LEU A 19 1.92 1.04 -2.92
CA LEU A 19 1.49 2.43 -2.81
C LEU A 19 2.51 3.41 -3.41
N ILE A 20 3.80 3.15 -3.22
CA ILE A 20 4.89 3.96 -3.80
C ILE A 20 4.97 3.74 -5.32
N SER A 21 4.89 2.49 -5.78
CA SER A 21 4.97 2.15 -7.21
C SER A 21 3.81 2.74 -8.01
N GLU A 22 2.66 2.94 -7.37
CA GLU A 22 1.48 3.56 -7.95
C GLU A 22 1.50 5.10 -7.89
N GLY A 23 2.52 5.70 -7.28
CA GLY A 23 2.66 7.15 -7.16
C GLY A 23 1.70 7.79 -6.16
N ILE A 24 1.09 7.00 -5.25
CA ILE A 24 0.21 7.52 -4.18
C ILE A 24 1.04 8.14 -3.06
N TYR A 25 2.18 7.53 -2.76
CA TYR A 25 3.14 7.99 -1.76
C TYR A 25 4.53 8.09 -2.36
N GLN A 26 5.38 8.94 -1.81
CA GLN A 26 6.76 9.05 -2.23
C GLN A 26 7.63 7.96 -1.57
N PRO A 27 8.77 7.60 -2.18
CA PRO A 27 9.73 6.69 -1.56
C PRO A 27 10.18 7.14 -0.17
N ASP A 28 10.23 8.45 0.08
CA ASP A 28 10.61 9.03 1.37
C ASP A 28 9.55 8.80 2.45
N ASP A 29 8.28 8.67 2.06
CA ASP A 29 7.16 8.36 2.97
C ASP A 29 7.17 6.90 3.43
N ARG A 30 8.08 6.07 2.89
CA ARG A 30 8.14 4.63 3.21
C ARG A 30 8.29 4.38 4.71
N SER A 31 9.10 5.17 5.41
CA SER A 31 9.30 5.02 6.86
C SER A 31 7.98 5.24 7.61
N PHE A 32 7.27 6.31 7.26
CA PHE A 32 5.94 6.61 7.81
C PHE A 32 4.94 5.47 7.54
N LEU A 33 4.89 4.96 6.30
CA LEU A 33 3.99 3.85 5.94
C LEU A 33 4.27 2.58 6.76
N LEU A 34 5.53 2.29 7.10
CA LEU A 34 5.88 1.09 7.85
C LEU A 34 5.55 1.20 9.35
N GLU A 35 5.52 2.41 9.88
CA GLU A 35 5.08 2.70 11.26
C GLU A 35 3.57 2.51 11.43
N LEU A 36 2.78 2.77 10.38
CA LEU A 36 1.33 2.58 10.41
C LEU A 36 0.92 1.14 10.76
N PRO A 37 -0.19 0.94 11.50
CA PRO A 37 -0.78 -0.38 11.69
C PRO A 37 -1.09 -1.06 10.35
N LEU A 38 -0.94 -2.38 10.29
CA LEU A 38 -1.21 -3.14 9.07
C LEU A 38 -2.63 -2.91 8.54
N LYS A 39 -3.62 -2.81 9.44
CA LYS A 39 -5.01 -2.54 9.08
C LYS A 39 -5.18 -1.22 8.32
N ASN A 40 -4.46 -0.17 8.71
CA ASN A 40 -4.54 1.14 8.04
C ASN A 40 -3.98 1.04 6.62
N LEU A 41 -2.87 0.34 6.43
CA LEU A 41 -2.31 0.08 5.10
C LEU A 41 -3.28 -0.74 4.23
N GLU A 42 -3.95 -1.74 4.80
CA GLU A 42 -4.96 -2.54 4.10
C GLU A 42 -6.19 -1.71 3.72
N GLU A 43 -6.63 -0.78 4.57
CA GLU A 43 -7.72 0.14 4.27
C GLU A 43 -7.35 1.09 3.13
N ILE A 44 -6.15 1.70 3.15
CA ILE A 44 -5.66 2.57 2.07
C ILE A 44 -5.65 1.78 0.74
N LEU A 45 -5.13 0.56 0.74
CA LEU A 45 -5.11 -0.31 -0.44
C LEU A 45 -6.53 -0.72 -0.91
N SER A 46 -7.45 -0.93 0.02
CA SER A 46 -8.84 -1.32 -0.27
C SER A 46 -9.66 -0.16 -0.83
N LEU A 47 -9.45 1.05 -0.32
CA LEU A 47 -10.06 2.28 -0.86
C LEU A 47 -9.61 2.50 -2.30
N ARG A 48 -8.34 2.25 -2.61
CA ARG A 48 -7.80 2.25 -3.97
C ARG A 48 -8.44 1.18 -4.86
N SER A 49 -8.63 -0.03 -4.34
CA SER A 49 -9.30 -1.11 -5.09
C SER A 49 -10.73 -0.72 -5.48
N LYS A 50 -11.43 0.06 -4.65
CA LYS A 50 -12.74 0.63 -4.98
C LYS A 50 -12.67 1.84 -5.93
N SER A 51 -11.59 2.61 -5.92
CA SER A 51 -11.40 3.74 -6.84
C SER A 51 -10.81 3.35 -8.20
N SER A 52 -10.51 2.06 -8.44
CA SER A 52 -10.03 1.54 -9.72
C SER A 52 -11.12 1.50 -10.83
N PHE A 53 -12.22 2.23 -10.66
CA PHE A 53 -13.24 2.51 -11.69
C PHE A 53 -12.95 3.79 -12.50
N ARG A 54 -11.69 4.11 -12.75
CA ARG A 54 -11.31 5.06 -13.80
C ARG A 54 -10.09 4.54 -14.53
N ASP A 55 -10.35 3.70 -15.52
CA ASP A 55 -9.57 3.69 -16.75
C ASP A 55 -9.77 5.04 -17.47
N PRO A 56 -8.73 5.87 -17.68
CA PRO A 56 -8.74 6.89 -18.71
C PRO A 56 -8.09 6.33 -19.99
N ARG A 57 -8.47 5.12 -20.40
CA ARG A 57 -8.01 4.50 -21.66
C ARG A 57 -9.18 4.07 -22.53
N SER A 58 -9.95 5.04 -22.99
CA SER A 58 -10.72 4.91 -24.23
C SER A 58 -10.71 6.26 -24.94
N ASN A 59 -9.54 6.63 -25.45
CA ASN A 59 -9.46 7.60 -26.54
C ASN A 59 -8.30 7.19 -27.44
N LYS A 60 -8.59 6.26 -28.35
CA LYS A 60 -7.96 6.22 -29.67
C LYS A 60 -8.89 5.54 -30.65
#